data_AF-A0A9W6SWW0-F1
#
_entry.id   AF-A0A9W6SWW0-F1
#
_cell.length_a   1.000
_cell.length_b   1.000
_cell.length_c   1.000
_cell.angle_alpha   90.00
_cell.angle_beta   90.00
_cell.angle_gamma   90.00
#
_symmetry.space_group_name_H-M   'P 1'
#
loop_
_entity.id
_entity.type
_entity.pdbx_description
1 polymer ?
#
loop_
_entity_poly.entity_id
_entity_poly.type
_entity_poly.pdbx_seq_one_letter_code
_entity_poly.pdbx_strand_id
1 'polypeptide(L)'
;MSTKSAPTSDIKEVSQVFSTILVLDFGSQYSHLIIRRLREINVYAEMLPCTQKISELPFKPTGVILSGGPFSVYEEGAPHVDHEVFKLNVPILGICYGMQELAWINGKGFGCLTMIN
;
A
#
# COMPACT_ATOMS: atom_id res chain seq x y z
N MET A 1 -43.50 -28.25 -2.96
CA MET A 1 -42.19 -28.20 -2.28
C MET A 1 -41.29 -27.37 -3.19
N SER A 2 -41.24 -26.04 -3.07
CA SER A 2 -40.30 -25.28 -2.21
C SER A 2 -38.96 -26.00 -2.09
N THR A 3 -37.85 -25.46 -2.61
CA THR A 3 -37.38 -24.08 -2.38
C THR A 3 -36.76 -23.43 -3.62
N LYS A 4 -36.98 -22.11 -3.70
CA LYS A 4 -36.54 -21.19 -4.75
C LYS A 4 -35.02 -21.04 -4.74
N SER A 5 -34.42 -21.01 -5.93
CA SER A 5 -33.09 -20.47 -6.19
C SER A 5 -33.07 -18.99 -5.78
N ALA A 6 -32.19 -18.65 -4.84
CA ALA A 6 -32.00 -17.28 -4.39
C ALA A 6 -31.29 -16.46 -5.48
N PRO A 7 -31.73 -15.21 -5.76
CA PRO A 7 -31.08 -14.31 -6.70
C PRO A 7 -30.12 -13.34 -5.99
N THR A 8 -29.10 -12.87 -6.73
CA THR A 8 -28.45 -11.55 -6.63
C THR A 8 -27.57 -11.21 -5.42
N SER A 9 -26.28 -10.95 -5.66
CA SER A 9 -25.69 -9.60 -5.55
C SER A 9 -24.20 -9.59 -5.90
N ASP A 10 -23.81 -8.63 -6.75
CA ASP A 10 -22.43 -8.23 -7.00
C ASP A 10 -21.69 -8.01 -5.67
N ILE A 11 -20.83 -8.95 -5.27
CA ILE A 11 -19.88 -8.70 -4.18
C ILE A 11 -18.78 -7.83 -4.78
N LYS A 12 -19.01 -6.52 -4.86
CA LYS A 12 -17.90 -5.57 -4.99
C LYS A 12 -17.03 -5.77 -3.76
N GLU A 13 -15.76 -6.10 -3.96
CA GLU A 13 -14.81 -6.19 -2.85
C GLU A 13 -14.90 -4.93 -1.99
N VAL A 14 -14.84 -5.09 -0.67
CA VAL A 14 -14.95 -3.99 0.31
C VAL A 14 -13.96 -2.86 -0.02
N SER A 15 -12.81 -3.23 -0.59
CA SER A 15 -11.76 -2.35 -1.08
C SER A 15 -12.17 -1.37 -2.20
N GLN A 16 -13.23 -1.69 -2.95
CA GLN A 16 -13.79 -0.82 -4.01
C GLN A 16 -14.88 0.16 -3.50
N VAL A 17 -15.36 -0.03 -2.28
CA VAL A 17 -16.47 0.75 -1.70
C VAL A 17 -15.98 1.72 -0.62
N PHE A 18 -14.87 1.40 0.05
CA PHE A 18 -14.29 2.21 1.11
C PHE A 18 -12.91 2.76 0.75
N SER A 19 -12.56 3.91 1.32
CA SER A 19 -11.23 4.49 1.23
C SER A 19 -10.21 3.54 1.87
N THR A 20 -9.52 2.77 1.02
CA THR A 20 -8.58 1.73 1.43
C THR A 20 -7.17 2.28 1.43
N ILE A 21 -6.45 2.09 2.54
CA ILE A 21 -5.02 2.38 2.63
C ILE A 21 -4.24 1.12 2.29
N LEU A 22 -3.35 1.22 1.31
CA LEU A 22 -2.43 0.14 0.97
C LEU A 22 -1.18 0.25 1.84
N VAL A 23 -0.83 -0.79 2.57
CA VAL A 23 0.41 -0.88 3.34
C VAL A 23 1.35 -1.86 2.66
N LEU A 24 2.47 -1.37 2.15
CA LEU A 24 3.50 -2.18 1.54
C LEU A 24 4.58 -2.51 2.57
N ASP A 25 4.73 -3.81 2.85
CA ASP A 25 5.67 -4.31 3.85
C ASP A 25 7.02 -4.71 3.22
N PHE A 26 8.10 -4.21 3.83
CA PHE A 26 9.49 -4.54 3.47
C PHE A 26 10.12 -5.55 4.46
N GLY A 27 9.29 -6.18 5.29
CA GLY A 27 9.72 -7.17 6.28
C GLY A 27 9.97 -6.58 7.67
N SER A 28 9.33 -5.46 8.01
CA SER A 28 9.42 -4.91 9.37
C SER A 28 8.61 -5.75 10.35
N GLN A 29 9.21 -6.07 11.48
CA GLN A 29 8.52 -6.71 12.61
C GLN A 29 7.36 -5.86 13.16
N TYR A 30 7.35 -4.55 12.83
CA TYR A 30 6.37 -3.58 13.32
C TYR A 30 5.25 -3.26 12.33
N SER A 31 5.23 -3.85 11.12
CA SER A 31 4.18 -3.59 10.11
C SER A 31 2.77 -3.87 10.63
N HIS A 32 2.62 -4.87 11.50
CA HIS A 32 1.35 -5.18 12.16
C HIS A 32 0.85 -4.05 13.09
N LEU A 33 1.75 -3.26 13.68
CA LEU A 33 1.37 -2.11 14.51
C LEU A 33 0.73 -1.00 13.68
N ILE A 34 1.19 -0.81 12.43
CA ILE A 34 0.59 0.15 11.50
C ILE A 34 -0.85 -0.25 11.21
N ILE A 35 -1.08 -1.50 10.84
CA ILE A 35 -2.45 -2.02 10.60
C ILE A 35 -3.31 -1.91 11.86
N ARG A 36 -2.74 -2.21 13.03
CA ARG A 36 -3.47 -2.06 14.30
C ARG A 36 -3.91 -0.62 14.53
N ARG A 37 -3.03 0.36 14.31
CA ARG A 37 -3.37 1.79 14.43
C ARG A 37 -4.39 2.24 13.40
N LEU A 38 -4.30 1.78 12.15
CA LEU A 38 -5.29 2.08 11.11
C LEU A 38 -6.68 1.54 11.47
N ARG A 39 -6.75 0.34 12.05
CA ARG A 39 -8.00 -0.23 12.55
C ARG A 39 -8.56 0.53 13.75
N GLU A 40 -7.72 1.03 14.65
CA GLU A 40 -8.16 1.85 15.80
C GLU A 40 -8.81 3.18 15.37
N ILE A 41 -8.38 3.76 14.24
CA ILE A 41 -9.01 4.95 13.65
C ILE A 41 -10.16 4.62 12.69
N ASN A 42 -10.63 3.35 12.67
CA ASN A 42 -11.68 2.85 11.78
C ASN A 42 -11.39 3.01 10.28
N VAL A 43 -10.12 2.99 9.87
CA VAL A 43 -9.70 3.05 8.46
C VAL A 43 -9.41 1.63 7.97
N TYR A 44 -10.00 1.27 6.82
CA TYR A 44 -9.71 0.01 6.17
C TYR A 44 -8.33 0.05 5.52
N ALA A 45 -7.51 -0.96 5.81
CA ALA A 45 -6.16 -1.06 5.29
C ALA A 45 -5.81 -2.50 4.95
N GLU A 46 -5.17 -2.67 3.80
CA GLU A 46 -4.64 -3.95 3.34
C GLU A 46 -3.12 -3.95 3.42
N MET A 47 -2.55 -5.05 3.93
CA MET A 47 -1.10 -5.23 3.98
C MET A 47 -0.68 -6.19 2.88
N LEU A 48 0.21 -5.74 2.00
CA LEU A 48 0.79 -6.51 0.90
C LEU A 48 2.31 -6.41 0.94
N PRO A 49 3.04 -7.38 0.36
CA PRO A 49 4.50 -7.28 0.25
C PRO A 49 4.90 -6.17 -0.72
N CYS A 50 6.07 -5.55 -0.49
CA CYS A 50 6.64 -4.52 -1.37
C CYS A 50 6.88 -4.96 -2.83
N THR A 51 6.96 -6.28 -3.09
CA THR A 51 7.10 -6.86 -4.42
C THR A 51 5.80 -6.93 -5.21
N GLN A 52 4.66 -6.61 -4.58
CA GLN A 52 3.36 -6.62 -5.23
C GLN A 52 3.28 -5.55 -6.31
N LYS A 53 2.85 -5.96 -7.52
CA LYS A 53 2.63 -5.02 -8.63
C LYS A 53 1.31 -4.29 -8.45
N ILE A 54 1.33 -3.00 -8.76
CA ILE A 54 0.15 -2.15 -8.65
C ILE A 54 -0.90 -2.48 -9.71
N SER A 55 -0.47 -2.94 -10.87
CA SER A 55 -1.35 -3.42 -11.94
C SER A 55 -2.22 -4.63 -11.55
N GLU A 56 -1.83 -5.38 -10.52
CA GLU A 56 -2.53 -6.57 -10.03
C GLU A 56 -3.51 -6.26 -8.89
N LEU A 57 -3.57 -5.00 -8.43
CA LEU A 57 -4.49 -4.61 -7.35
C LEU A 57 -5.95 -4.58 -7.86
N PRO A 58 -6.89 -5.24 -7.17
CA PRO A 58 -8.30 -5.24 -7.55
C PRO A 58 -9.03 -3.90 -7.25
N PHE A 59 -8.34 -2.96 -6.59
CA PHE A 59 -8.88 -1.67 -6.17
C PHE A 59 -7.84 -0.55 -6.31
N LYS A 60 -8.33 0.71 -6.26
CA LYS A 60 -7.48 1.90 -6.23
C LYS A 60 -7.32 2.38 -4.78
N PRO A 61 -6.12 2.33 -4.19
CA PRO A 61 -5.92 2.81 -2.83
C PRO A 61 -6.10 4.33 -2.76
N THR A 62 -6.57 4.83 -1.62
CA THR A 62 -6.67 6.28 -1.34
C THR A 62 -5.34 6.84 -0.84
N GLY A 63 -4.47 5.99 -0.30
CA GLY A 63 -3.14 6.33 0.16
C GLY A 63 -2.28 5.08 0.29
N VAL A 64 -0.96 5.26 0.26
CA VAL A 64 0.01 4.18 0.36
C VAL A 64 0.93 4.42 1.54
N ILE A 65 1.18 3.39 2.34
CA ILE A 65 2.15 3.42 3.44
C ILE A 65 3.26 2.44 3.09
N LEU A 66 4.48 2.94 2.96
CA LEU A 66 5.69 2.13 2.82
C LEU A 66 6.21 1.85 4.23
N SER A 67 6.13 0.58 4.65
CA SER A 67 6.63 0.17 5.96
C SER A 67 8.17 0.23 6.03
N GLY A 68 8.68 0.01 7.23
CA GLY A 68 10.10 -0.22 7.45
C GLY A 68 10.53 -1.63 7.01
N GLY A 69 11.83 -1.86 7.10
CA GLY A 69 12.46 -3.18 6.98
C GLY A 69 13.81 -3.17 7.70
N PRO A 70 14.39 -4.34 8.02
CA PRO A 70 15.72 -4.43 8.60
C PRO A 70 16.84 -4.13 7.60
N PHE A 71 16.51 -4.09 6.31
CA PHE A 71 17.43 -3.91 5.19
C PHE A 71 17.85 -2.43 5.04
N SER A 72 18.95 -2.20 4.35
CA SER A 72 19.38 -0.86 3.90
C SER A 72 19.08 -0.70 2.42
N VAL A 73 18.51 0.44 2.03
CA VAL A 73 18.08 0.68 0.63
C VAL A 73 19.24 0.71 -0.38
N TYR A 74 20.47 0.83 0.12
CA TYR A 74 21.69 0.92 -0.67
C TYR A 74 22.35 -0.44 -0.96
N GLU A 75 21.85 -1.53 -0.38
CA GLU A 75 22.42 -2.87 -0.60
C GLU A 75 22.03 -3.43 -1.98
N GLU A 76 22.95 -4.17 -2.61
CA GLU A 76 22.67 -4.87 -3.87
C GLU A 76 21.63 -5.96 -3.63
N GLY A 77 20.39 -5.72 -4.08
CA GLY A 77 19.25 -6.62 -3.89
C GLY A 77 18.24 -6.15 -2.85
N ALA A 78 18.36 -4.92 -2.36
CA ALA A 78 17.39 -4.33 -1.46
C ALA A 78 15.97 -4.37 -2.07
N PRO A 79 14.92 -4.66 -1.28
CA PRO A 79 13.56 -4.72 -1.78
C PRO A 79 13.11 -3.33 -2.22
N HIS A 80 12.83 -3.19 -3.52
CA HIS A 80 12.34 -1.94 -4.10
C HIS A 80 10.85 -2.05 -4.42
N VAL A 81 10.14 -0.95 -4.22
CA VAL A 81 8.72 -0.87 -4.54
C VAL A 81 8.52 -0.66 -6.04
N ASP A 82 7.43 -1.20 -6.58
CA ASP A 82 7.04 -0.95 -7.96
C ASP A 82 6.87 0.56 -8.23
N HIS A 83 7.50 1.05 -9.30
CA HIS A 83 7.47 2.47 -9.66
C HIS A 83 6.06 2.97 -10.00
N GLU A 84 5.15 2.06 -10.34
CA GLU A 84 3.74 2.38 -10.57
C GLU A 84 3.05 2.96 -9.32
N VAL A 85 3.54 2.66 -8.11
CA VAL A 85 3.04 3.25 -6.86
C VAL A 85 3.08 4.77 -6.92
N PHE A 86 4.15 5.34 -7.46
CA PHE A 86 4.32 6.79 -7.55
C PHE A 86 3.45 7.44 -8.61
N LYS A 87 2.95 6.66 -9.58
CA LYS A 87 2.05 7.13 -10.64
C LYS A 87 0.59 7.18 -10.20
N LEU A 88 0.23 6.57 -9.07
CA LEU A 88 -1.14 6.53 -8.56
C LEU A 88 -1.69 7.91 -8.16
N ASN A 89 -0.83 8.92 -8.00
CA ASN A 89 -1.16 10.28 -7.57
C ASN A 89 -1.95 10.32 -6.25
N VAL A 90 -1.51 9.50 -5.29
CA VAL A 90 -2.08 9.36 -3.94
C VAL A 90 -1.01 9.71 -2.92
N PRO A 91 -1.40 10.15 -1.70
CA PRO A 91 -0.44 10.41 -0.63
C PRO A 91 0.32 9.13 -0.26
N ILE A 92 1.67 9.24 -0.21
CA ILE A 92 2.57 8.16 0.19
C ILE A 92 3.27 8.53 1.49
N LEU A 93 3.15 7.67 2.50
CA LEU A 93 3.84 7.81 3.78
C LEU A 93 4.95 6.76 3.89
N GLY A 94 6.20 7.20 3.98
CA GLY A 94 7.35 6.31 4.21
C GLY A 94 7.75 6.24 5.67
N ILE A 95 7.90 5.02 6.22
CA ILE A 95 8.38 4.78 7.59
C ILE A 95 9.73 4.09 7.54
N CYS A 96 10.76 4.69 8.15
CA CYS A 96 12.12 4.15 8.22
C CYS A 96 12.65 3.79 6.82
N TYR A 97 12.76 2.51 6.48
CA TYR A 97 13.15 2.04 5.14
C TYR A 97 12.29 2.66 4.04
N GLY A 98 10.97 2.73 4.21
CA GLY A 98 10.09 3.37 3.22
C GLY A 98 10.45 4.84 2.96
N MET A 99 10.94 5.57 3.96
CA MET A 99 11.43 6.94 3.78
C MET A 99 12.76 6.97 3.00
N GLN A 100 13.65 6.02 3.25
CA GLN A 100 14.89 5.89 2.50
C GLN A 100 14.63 5.55 1.03
N GLU A 101 13.68 4.66 0.76
CA GLU A 101 13.21 4.33 -0.59
C GLU A 101 12.65 5.55 -1.31
N LEU A 102 11.80 6.36 -0.64
CA LEU A 102 11.32 7.61 -1.21
C LEU A 102 12.46 8.58 -1.56
N ALA A 103 13.43 8.74 -0.67
CA ALA A 103 14.58 9.62 -0.88
C ALA A 103 15.47 9.12 -2.04
N TRP A 104 15.70 7.81 -2.10
CA TRP A 104 16.47 7.14 -3.15
C TRP A 104 15.83 7.32 -4.53
N ILE A 105 14.51 7.14 -4.61
CA ILE A 105 13.73 7.29 -5.84
C ILE A 105 13.68 8.75 -6.30
N ASN A 106 13.50 9.70 -5.37
CA ASN A 106 13.58 11.13 -5.66
C ASN A 106 14.96 11.55 -6.19
N GLY A 107 16.04 10.99 -5.63
CA GLY A 107 17.41 11.21 -6.12
C GLY A 107 17.64 10.72 -7.55
N LYS A 108 16.81 9.78 -8.04
CA LYS A 108 16.85 9.24 -9.40
C LYS A 108 15.91 9.94 -10.39
N GLY A 109 15.26 11.04 -9.99
CA GLY A 109 14.41 11.85 -10.87
C GLY A 109 12.99 11.31 -11.08
N PHE A 110 12.57 10.30 -10.32
CA PHE A 110 11.16 9.95 -10.20
C PHE A 110 10.54 10.93 -9.21
N GLY A 111 9.91 11.98 -9.72
CA GLY A 111 9.27 12.99 -8.89
C GLY A 111 8.21 12.37 -8.00
N CYS A 112 8.53 12.17 -6.72
CA CYS A 112 7.52 11.91 -5.71
C CYS A 112 6.73 13.21 -5.54
N LEU A 113 5.47 13.20 -5.96
CA LEU A 113 4.53 14.30 -5.73
C LEU A 113 4.12 14.33 -4.25
N THR A 114 5.08 14.35 -3.33
CA THR A 114 4.82 14.53 -1.90
C THR A 114 4.47 15.99 -1.65
N MET A 115 3.19 16.25 -1.37
CA MET A 115 2.72 17.32 -0.49
C MET A 115 3.15 18.76 -0.87
N ILE A 116 2.92 19.21 -2.11
CA ILE A 116 2.73 20.64 -2.42
C ILE A 116 1.71 20.77 -3.56
N ASN A 117 0.41 20.66 -3.24
CA ASN A 117 -0.65 21.40 -3.95
C ASN A 117 -1.92 21.42 -3.10
#